data_AF-D8UMP8-F1
#
_entry.id   AF-D8UMP8-F1
#
_cell.length_a   1.000
_cell.length_b   1.000
_cell.length_c   1.000
_cell.angle_alpha   90.00
_cell.angle_beta   90.00
_cell.angle_gamma   90.00
#
_symmetry.space_group_name_H-M   'P 1'
#
loop_
_entity.id
_entity.type
_entity.pdbx_description
1 polymer ?
#
loop_
_entity_poly.entity_id
_entity_poly.type
_entity_poly.pdbx_seq_one_letter_code
_entity_poly.pdbx_strand_id
1 'polypeptide(L)'
;MCSPRSLLTCMCSPRSLLTCMCSPRSLLARMCSPRSLLACMCSPRSLLARMCSPRSLLARMCSPRSLLARMCSPRSLLTCMCSPRSLLARMCSPRSLLARMCSPRSLLARMCSPRSLLARMCSPRSLLARMCSPRSLLARMCSPRSLLACMCSPRSLLACMCSPRSLLARMCSPRSLLARMCSPRSLLARMCSPRSLLACMCSPRSLLARMCSPRSLLARMCSPRSLLARMCSPRSLLARMCSPRSLLARMCSPRSLLARMCSPRPVRFFTQRNTDCDNTCVSVENVAL
;
A
#
# COMPACT_ATOMS: atom_id res chain seq x y z
N MET A 1 -11.05 33.22 23.97
CA MET A 1 -10.85 33.68 22.57
C MET A 1 -11.82 32.97 21.65
N CYS A 2 -12.85 33.67 21.17
CA CYS A 2 -13.81 33.14 20.20
C CYS A 2 -13.11 32.82 18.89
N SER A 3 -12.80 31.55 18.64
CA SER A 3 -12.39 31.10 17.30
C SER A 3 -13.60 31.22 16.36
N PRO A 4 -13.43 31.77 15.15
CA PRO A 4 -14.51 31.90 14.19
C PRO A 4 -15.14 30.53 13.91
N ARG A 5 -16.47 30.44 14.09
CA ARG A 5 -17.22 29.18 13.91
C ARG A 5 -17.10 28.65 12.48
N SER A 6 -16.92 29.55 11.51
CA SER A 6 -16.73 29.26 10.09
C SER A 6 -15.73 30.26 9.50
N LEU A 7 -14.76 29.78 8.72
CA LEU A 7 -13.91 30.63 7.89
C LEU A 7 -13.95 30.22 6.42
N LEU A 8 -14.10 31.24 5.58
CA LEU A 8 -13.93 31.18 4.14
C LEU A 8 -12.68 31.98 3.80
N THR A 9 -11.66 31.28 3.31
CA THR A 9 -10.40 31.92 2.88
C THR A 9 -10.20 31.66 1.39
N CYS A 10 -10.15 32.74 0.62
CA CYS A 10 -9.73 32.74 -0.77
C CYS A 10 -8.54 33.68 -0.88
N MET A 11 -7.35 33.14 -1.15
CA MET A 11 -6.12 33.93 -1.24
C MET A 11 -5.30 33.54 -2.46
N CYS A 12 -4.79 34.55 -3.14
CA CYS A 12 -3.82 34.42 -4.22
C CYS A 12 -2.45 34.86 -3.70
N SER A 13 -1.47 33.97 -3.77
CA SER A 13 -0.07 34.22 -3.41
C SER A 13 0.20 34.64 -1.95
N PRO A 14 -0.43 34.05 -0.92
CA PRO A 14 -0.05 34.38 0.45
C PRO A 14 1.37 33.90 0.76
N ARG A 15 2.19 34.78 1.36
CA ARG A 15 3.56 34.45 1.76
C ARG A 15 3.59 33.43 2.91
N SER A 16 2.85 33.66 3.97
CA SER A 16 2.79 32.76 5.11
C SER A 16 1.45 32.87 5.79
N LEU A 17 0.81 31.73 6.07
CA LEU A 17 -0.39 31.69 6.91
C LEU A 17 -0.17 30.69 8.03
N LEU A 18 -0.46 31.16 9.23
CA LEU A 18 -0.51 30.36 10.44
C LEU A 18 -1.95 30.37 10.93
N THR A 19 -2.57 29.19 10.93
CA THR A 19 -3.95 29.03 11.38
C THR A 19 -3.96 28.07 12.56
N CYS A 20 -4.30 28.60 13.73
CA CYS A 20 -4.53 27.82 14.95
C CYS A 20 -6.00 27.98 15.36
N MET A 21 -6.77 26.90 15.32
CA MET A 21 -8.19 26.96 15.65
C MET A 21 -8.62 25.79 16.54
N CYS A 22 -9.46 26.12 17.52
CA CYS A 22 -10.12 25.16 18.38
C CYS A 22 -11.59 25.05 17.97
N SER A 23 -12.05 23.85 17.65
CA SER A 23 -13.46 23.53 17.34
C SER A 23 -14.13 24.31 16.20
N PRO A 24 -13.48 24.57 15.04
CA PRO A 24 -14.16 25.21 13.91
C PRO A 24 -15.24 24.27 13.31
N ARG A 25 -16.42 24.82 12.98
CA ARG A 25 -17.50 24.05 12.33
C ARG A 25 -17.17 23.79 10.86
N SER A 26 -16.72 24.80 10.14
CA SER A 26 -16.41 24.69 8.71
C SER A 26 -15.25 25.58 8.30
N LEU A 27 -14.33 24.98 7.53
CA LEU A 27 -13.22 25.70 6.92
C LEU A 27 -13.17 25.37 5.44
N LEU A 28 -13.34 26.41 4.63
CA LEU A 28 -13.14 26.34 3.19
C LEU A 28 -11.94 27.21 2.84
N ALA A 29 -10.89 26.57 2.34
CA ALA A 29 -9.66 27.24 1.95
C ALA A 29 -9.39 26.98 0.47
N ARG A 30 -9.36 28.06 -0.31
CA ARG A 30 -8.90 28.07 -1.70
C ARG A 30 -7.66 28.94 -1.78
N MET A 31 -6.51 28.33 -2.07
CA MET A 31 -5.26 29.07 -2.18
C MET A 31 -4.50 28.74 -3.45
N CYS A 32 -4.04 29.79 -4.12
CA CYS A 32 -3.13 29.69 -5.25
C CYS A 32 -1.73 30.11 -4.80
N SER A 33 -0.76 29.24 -5.03
CA SER A 33 0.68 29.48 -4.81
C SER A 33 1.09 29.94 -3.40
N PRO A 34 0.56 29.35 -2.31
CA PRO A 34 1.03 29.69 -0.97
C PRO A 34 2.48 29.22 -0.77
N ARG A 35 3.34 30.08 -0.21
CA ARG A 35 4.74 29.70 0.09
C ARG A 35 4.80 28.79 1.32
N SER A 36 4.14 29.14 2.43
CA SER A 36 4.11 28.32 3.64
C SER A 36 2.77 28.36 4.37
N LEU A 37 2.25 27.19 4.72
CA LEU A 37 1.02 27.02 5.49
C LEU A 37 1.27 26.16 6.72
N LEU A 38 1.00 26.71 7.89
CA LEU A 38 1.02 26.01 9.17
C LEU A 38 -0.39 25.97 9.73
N ALA A 39 -1.00 24.78 9.76
CA ALA A 39 -2.34 24.59 10.25
C ALA A 39 -2.35 23.64 11.46
N CYS A 40 -2.77 24.15 12.62
CA CYS A 40 -3.03 23.37 13.82
C CYS A 40 -4.51 23.48 14.17
N MET A 41 -5.24 22.36 14.11
CA MET A 41 -6.67 22.35 14.42
C MET A 41 -7.05 21.23 15.38
N CYS A 42 -7.81 21.60 16.40
CA CYS A 42 -8.46 20.68 17.31
C CYS A 42 -9.93 20.56 16.94
N SER A 43 -10.42 19.33 16.79
CA SER A 43 -11.84 18.98 16.58
C SER A 43 -12.58 19.71 15.44
N PRO A 44 -11.99 19.91 14.24
CA PRO A 44 -12.72 20.51 13.13
C PRO A 44 -13.85 19.57 12.64
N ARG A 45 -15.06 20.11 12.46
CA ARG A 45 -16.19 19.31 11.91
C ARG A 45 -16.02 19.07 10.41
N SER A 46 -15.68 20.10 9.65
CA SER A 46 -15.50 19.99 8.19
C SER A 46 -14.37 20.88 7.68
N LEU A 47 -13.49 20.32 6.86
CA LEU A 47 -12.41 21.04 6.20
C LEU A 47 -12.39 20.68 4.71
N LEU A 48 -12.51 21.69 3.86
CA LEU A 48 -12.37 21.58 2.42
C LEU A 48 -11.21 22.47 1.95
N ALA A 49 -10.09 21.86 1.60
CA ALA A 49 -8.91 22.56 1.12
C ALA A 49 -8.68 22.28 -0.37
N ARG A 50 -8.60 23.34 -1.17
CA ARG A 50 -8.15 23.30 -2.56
C ARG A 50 -6.91 24.18 -2.69
N MET A 51 -5.77 23.57 -3.02
CA MET A 51 -4.51 24.31 -3.14
C MET A 51 -3.80 23.98 -4.45
N CYS A 52 -3.38 25.02 -5.15
CA CYS A 52 -2.59 24.93 -6.37
C CYS A 52 -1.16 25.36 -6.06
N SER A 53 -0.17 24.52 -6.38
CA SER A 53 1.26 24.81 -6.24
C SER A 53 1.75 25.26 -4.85
N PRO A 54 1.31 24.66 -3.72
CA PRO A 54 1.85 25.02 -2.42
C PRO A 54 3.33 24.59 -2.29
N ARG A 55 4.19 25.49 -1.81
CA ARG A 55 5.62 25.16 -1.62
C ARG A 55 5.83 24.33 -0.35
N SER A 56 5.20 24.70 0.75
CA SER A 56 5.25 23.95 2.00
C SER A 56 3.92 24.00 2.76
N LEU A 57 3.47 22.83 3.23
CA LEU A 57 2.32 22.72 4.13
C LEU A 57 2.63 21.75 5.24
N LEU A 58 2.37 22.19 6.47
CA LEU A 58 2.41 21.37 7.66
C LEU A 58 1.05 21.49 8.35
N ALA A 59 0.33 20.36 8.38
CA ALA A 59 -0.98 20.27 9.00
C ALA A 59 -0.95 19.26 10.16
N ARG A 60 -1.33 19.73 11.36
CA ARG A 60 -1.58 18.91 12.54
C ARG A 60 -3.05 19.01 12.91
N MET A 61 -3.76 17.89 12.89
CA MET A 61 -5.19 17.85 13.20
C MET A 61 -5.52 16.75 14.20
N CYS A 62 -6.25 17.12 15.24
CA CYS A 62 -6.79 16.20 16.24
C CYS A 62 -8.29 16.02 15.99
N SER A 63 -8.73 14.77 15.90
CA SER A 63 -10.14 14.37 15.78
C SER A 63 -10.96 15.11 14.70
N PRO A 64 -10.49 15.26 13.44
CA PRO A 64 -11.30 15.86 12.39
C PRO A 64 -12.45 14.91 12.00
N ARG A 65 -13.68 15.45 11.86
CA ARG A 65 -14.83 14.63 11.46
C ARG A 65 -14.84 14.39 9.94
N SER A 66 -14.55 15.41 9.13
CA SER A 66 -14.47 15.28 7.68
C SER A 66 -13.39 16.18 7.08
N LEU A 67 -12.54 15.60 6.24
CA LEU A 67 -11.51 16.32 5.50
C LEU A 67 -11.54 15.96 4.02
N LEU A 68 -11.61 16.99 3.18
CA LEU A 68 -11.50 16.87 1.73
C LEU A 68 -10.36 17.78 1.24
N ALA A 69 -9.24 17.17 0.86
CA ALA A 69 -8.07 17.87 0.33
C ALA A 69 -7.88 17.57 -1.15
N ARG A 70 -7.80 18.63 -1.96
CA ARG A 70 -7.35 18.59 -3.35
C ARG A 70 -6.11 19.45 -3.49
N MET A 71 -4.99 18.83 -3.86
CA MET A 71 -3.72 19.54 -4.05
C MET A 71 -3.11 19.23 -5.41
N CYS A 72 -2.76 20.27 -6.15
CA CYS A 72 -2.00 20.15 -7.39
C CYS A 72 -0.56 20.62 -7.15
N SER A 73 0.40 19.83 -7.62
CA SER A 73 1.83 20.12 -7.62
C SER A 73 2.42 20.63 -6.29
N PRO A 74 2.12 20.02 -5.12
CA PRO A 74 2.73 20.42 -3.87
C PRO A 74 4.21 20.03 -3.82
N ARG A 75 5.08 20.94 -3.38
CA ARG A 75 6.52 20.64 -3.25
C ARG A 75 6.80 19.83 -1.99
N SER A 76 6.26 20.23 -0.84
CA SER A 76 6.44 19.51 0.43
C SER A 76 5.17 19.50 1.28
N LEU A 77 4.74 18.32 1.73
CA LEU A 77 3.58 18.11 2.58
C LEU A 77 3.92 17.26 3.80
N LEU A 78 3.63 17.80 4.99
CA LEU A 78 3.72 17.11 6.27
C LEU A 78 2.34 17.09 6.91
N THR A 79 1.75 15.90 7.05
CA THR A 79 0.42 15.74 7.65
C THR A 79 0.49 14.79 8.84
N CYS A 80 0.02 15.28 9.99
CA CYS A 80 -0.15 14.49 11.21
C CYS A 80 -1.62 14.56 11.63
N MET A 81 -2.29 13.40 11.66
CA MET A 81 -3.70 13.33 12.04
C MET A 81 -3.94 12.25 13.08
N CYS A 82 -4.63 12.63 14.15
CA CYS A 82 -5.12 11.71 15.17
C CYS A 82 -6.63 11.54 15.02
N SER A 83 -7.10 10.28 15.03
CA SER A 83 -8.52 9.90 15.03
C SER A 83 -9.42 10.57 13.97
N PRO A 84 -9.01 10.70 12.69
CA PRO A 84 -9.89 11.25 11.67
C PRO A 84 -11.05 10.28 11.36
N ARG A 85 -12.29 10.78 11.31
CA ARG A 85 -13.46 9.95 10.97
C ARG A 85 -13.54 9.67 9.47
N SER A 86 -13.33 10.69 8.63
CA SER A 86 -13.33 10.55 7.17
C SER A 86 -12.31 11.46 6.50
N LEU A 87 -11.51 10.89 5.61
CA LEU A 87 -10.52 11.62 4.82
C LEU A 87 -10.60 11.26 3.34
N LEU A 88 -10.68 12.29 2.50
CA LEU A 88 -10.58 12.19 1.06
C LEU A 88 -9.44 13.08 0.55
N ALA A 89 -8.34 12.47 0.10
CA ALA A 89 -7.20 13.18 -0.47
C ALA A 89 -7.05 12.87 -1.95
N ARG A 90 -6.99 13.92 -2.77
CA ARG A 90 -6.60 13.85 -4.19
C ARG A 90 -5.36 14.71 -4.39
N MET A 91 -4.28 14.10 -4.84
CA MET A 91 -3.01 14.80 -5.06
C MET A 91 -2.45 14.49 -6.44
N CYS A 92 -2.11 15.54 -7.18
CA CYS A 92 -1.44 15.45 -8.46
C CYS A 92 0.00 15.92 -8.30
N SER A 93 0.94 15.11 -8.79
CA SER A 93 2.38 15.40 -8.89
C SER A 93 3.04 15.96 -7.60
N PRO A 94 2.84 15.35 -6.41
CA PRO A 94 3.55 15.78 -5.21
C PRO A 94 5.03 15.38 -5.27
N ARG A 95 5.93 16.30 -4.89
CA ARG A 95 7.37 16.01 -4.86
C ARG A 95 7.76 15.22 -3.60
N SER A 96 7.32 15.65 -2.42
CA SER A 96 7.53 14.90 -1.17
C SER A 96 6.31 14.96 -0.26
N LEU A 97 5.87 13.77 0.19
CA LEU A 97 4.78 13.63 1.14
C LEU A 97 5.18 12.75 2.32
N LEU A 98 4.94 13.26 3.52
CA LEU A 98 5.03 12.54 4.78
C LEU A 98 3.66 12.60 5.48
N ALA A 99 3.03 11.43 5.65
CA ALA A 99 1.77 11.30 6.36
C ALA A 99 1.91 10.36 7.56
N ARG A 100 1.49 10.85 8.72
CA ARG A 100 1.33 10.07 9.95
C ARG A 100 -0.14 10.11 10.37
N MET A 101 -0.78 8.95 10.45
CA MET A 101 -2.17 8.84 10.87
C MET A 101 -2.34 7.78 11.95
N CYS A 102 -3.03 8.15 13.01
CA CYS A 102 -3.43 7.25 14.08
C CYS A 102 -4.95 7.07 14.05
N SER A 103 -5.41 5.81 14.11
CA SER A 103 -6.82 5.43 14.22
C SER A 103 -7.80 6.07 13.22
N PRO A 104 -7.49 6.15 11.90
CA PRO A 104 -8.44 6.65 10.93
C PRO A 104 -9.60 5.66 10.73
N ARG A 105 -10.85 6.15 10.78
CA ARG A 105 -12.02 5.29 10.52
C ARG A 105 -12.21 5.00 9.03
N SER A 106 -12.01 5.99 8.17
CA SER A 106 -12.09 5.81 6.71
C SER A 106 -11.14 6.74 5.97
N LEU A 107 -10.38 6.17 5.02
CA LEU A 107 -9.45 6.92 4.19
C LEU A 107 -9.58 6.54 2.72
N LEU A 108 -9.68 7.56 1.87
CA LEU A 108 -9.63 7.45 0.43
C LEU A 108 -8.53 8.36 -0.13
N ALA A 109 -7.44 7.77 -0.63
CA ALA A 109 -6.33 8.48 -1.25
C ALA A 109 -6.23 8.16 -2.74
N ARG A 110 -6.20 9.20 -3.58
CA ARG A 110 -5.85 9.11 -5.00
C ARG A 110 -4.63 9.98 -5.25
N MET A 111 -3.55 9.37 -5.74
CA MET A 111 -2.30 10.07 -6.03
C MET A 111 -1.80 9.74 -7.43
N CYS A 112 -1.45 10.78 -8.19
CA CYS A 112 -0.88 10.64 -9.52
C CYS A 112 0.55 11.15 -9.52
N SER A 113 1.50 10.36 -10.01
CA SER A 113 2.92 10.72 -10.18
C SER A 113 3.64 11.26 -8.92
N PRO A 114 3.50 10.66 -7.72
CA PRO A 114 4.28 11.10 -6.57
C PRO A 114 5.77 10.74 -6.73
N ARG A 115 6.67 11.68 -6.46
CA ARG A 115 8.12 11.40 -6.50
C ARG A 115 8.58 10.65 -5.26
N SER A 116 8.16 11.07 -4.08
CA SER A 116 8.48 10.41 -2.81
C SER A 116 7.30 10.43 -1.83
N LEU A 117 6.99 9.27 -1.28
CA LEU A 117 5.92 9.10 -0.30
C LEU A 117 6.36 8.25 0.88
N LEU A 118 6.15 8.78 2.08
CA LEU A 118 6.29 8.09 3.35
C LEU A 118 4.96 8.12 4.11
N ALA A 119 4.32 6.96 4.26
CA ALA A 119 3.09 6.81 5.02
C ALA A 119 3.31 5.89 6.24
N ARG A 120 2.94 6.40 7.42
CA ARG A 120 2.83 5.60 8.65
C ARG A 120 1.38 5.65 9.13
N MET A 121 0.77 4.48 9.25
CA MET A 121 -0.62 4.36 9.72
C MET A 121 -0.76 3.32 10.81
N CYS A 122 -1.38 3.71 11.92
CA CYS A 122 -1.72 2.82 13.01
C CYS A 122 -3.24 2.61 13.06
N SER A 123 -3.67 1.36 13.17
CA SER A 123 -5.06 0.95 13.38
C SER A 123 -6.12 1.55 12.44
N PRO A 124 -5.89 1.63 11.09
CA PRO A 124 -6.93 2.08 10.18
C PRO A 124 -8.07 1.05 10.07
N ARG A 125 -9.33 1.51 10.13
CA ARG A 125 -10.49 0.62 9.95
C ARG A 125 -10.73 0.30 8.47
N SER A 126 -10.75 1.31 7.60
CA SER A 126 -10.84 1.12 6.15
C SER A 126 -9.94 2.07 5.38
N LEU A 127 -9.23 1.52 4.40
CA LEU A 127 -8.36 2.27 3.53
C LEU A 127 -8.52 1.87 2.07
N LEU A 128 -8.70 2.87 1.21
CA LEU A 128 -8.66 2.75 -0.24
C LEU A 128 -7.56 3.66 -0.81
N ALA A 129 -6.49 3.06 -1.33
CA ALA A 129 -5.41 3.78 -2.01
C ALA A 129 -5.37 3.43 -3.49
N ARG A 130 -5.40 4.47 -4.34
CA ARG A 130 -5.09 4.37 -5.77
C ARG A 130 -3.88 5.24 -6.10
N MET A 131 -2.85 4.63 -6.64
CA MET A 131 -1.62 5.34 -7.02
C MET A 131 -1.18 5.00 -8.44
N CYS A 132 -0.95 6.04 -9.23
CA CYS A 132 -0.41 5.92 -10.57
C CYS A 132 1.02 6.45 -10.58
N SER A 133 1.94 5.68 -11.18
CA SER A 133 3.33 6.04 -11.45
C SER A 133 4.15 6.60 -10.26
N PRO A 134 4.11 6.00 -9.04
CA PRO A 134 4.95 6.46 -7.95
C PRO A 134 6.43 6.09 -8.20
N ARG A 135 7.35 7.05 -7.98
CA ARG A 135 8.79 6.78 -8.11
C ARG A 135 9.35 6.04 -6.89
N SER A 136 8.98 6.48 -5.69
CA SER A 136 9.40 5.85 -4.43
C SER A 136 8.28 5.90 -3.39
N LEU A 137 8.01 4.75 -2.77
CA LEU A 137 7.02 4.63 -1.73
C LEU A 137 7.50 3.75 -0.57
N LEU A 138 7.34 4.28 0.64
CA LEU A 138 7.55 3.60 1.90
C LEU A 138 6.26 3.65 2.73
N ALA A 139 5.61 2.49 2.90
CA ALA A 139 4.42 2.35 3.72
C ALA A 139 4.66 1.42 4.90
N ARG A 140 4.36 1.93 6.11
CA ARG A 140 4.29 1.13 7.34
C ARG A 140 2.87 1.17 7.89
N MET A 141 2.25 0.00 8.04
CA MET A 141 0.89 -0.11 8.56
C MET A 141 0.80 -1.14 9.68
N CYS A 142 0.24 -0.73 10.82
CA CYS A 142 0.00 -1.60 11.96
C CYS A 142 -1.49 -1.85 12.11
N SER A 143 -1.88 -3.13 12.24
CA SER A 143 -3.23 -3.60 12.53
C SER A 143 -4.37 -3.00 11.67
N PRO A 144 -4.26 -2.96 10.33
CA PRO A 144 -5.36 -2.50 9.49
C PRO A 144 -6.50 -3.53 9.43
N ARG A 145 -7.76 -3.08 9.56
CA ARG A 145 -8.91 -4.00 9.44
C ARG A 145 -9.24 -4.33 7.98
N SER A 146 -9.23 -3.33 7.10
CA SER A 146 -9.49 -3.52 5.66
C SER A 146 -8.66 -2.57 4.80
N LEU A 147 -8.00 -3.13 3.79
CA LEU A 147 -7.12 -2.43 2.86
C LEU A 147 -7.38 -2.84 1.41
N LEU A 148 -7.68 -1.86 0.57
CA LEU A 148 -7.72 -1.98 -0.88
C LEU A 148 -6.63 -1.08 -1.47
N ALA A 149 -5.61 -1.67 -2.09
CA ALA A 149 -4.52 -0.95 -2.74
C ALA A 149 -4.46 -1.28 -4.23
N CYS A 150 -4.58 -0.27 -5.08
CA CYS A 150 -4.37 -0.38 -6.52
C CYS A 150 -3.18 0.49 -6.93
N MET A 151 -2.18 -0.12 -7.55
CA MET A 151 -0.97 0.58 -8.00
C MET A 151 -0.62 0.23 -9.44
N CYS A 152 -0.35 1.26 -10.24
CA CYS A 152 0.06 1.13 -11.63
C CYS A 152 1.47 1.68 -11.79
N SER A 153 2.39 0.89 -12.36
CA SER A 153 3.76 1.28 -12.72
C SER A 153 4.62 1.87 -11.56
N PRO A 154 4.65 1.29 -10.34
CA PRO A 154 5.56 1.78 -9.31
C PRO A 154 7.02 1.42 -9.65
N ARG A 155 7.93 2.39 -9.49
CA ARG A 155 9.38 2.12 -9.70
C ARG A 155 10.01 1.42 -8.49
N SER A 156 9.73 1.89 -7.28
CA SER A 156 10.23 1.29 -6.04
C SER A 156 9.20 1.36 -4.92
N LEU A 157 8.97 0.23 -4.27
CA LEU A 157 7.99 0.09 -3.20
C LEU A 157 8.52 -0.77 -2.06
N LEU A 158 8.50 -0.20 -0.86
CA LEU A 158 8.78 -0.87 0.40
C LEU A 158 7.52 -0.84 1.29
N ALA A 159 6.92 -2.01 1.52
CA ALA A 159 5.72 -2.15 2.35
C ALA A 159 5.99 -3.05 3.56
N CYS A 160 5.73 -2.54 4.75
CA CYS A 160 5.74 -3.32 5.99
C CYS A 160 4.35 -3.29 6.62
N MET A 161 3.77 -4.47 6.84
CA MET A 161 2.45 -4.59 7.47
C MET A 161 2.45 -5.61 8.60
N CYS A 162 1.90 -5.22 9.73
CA CYS A 162 1.71 -6.08 10.89
C CYS A 162 0.21 -6.32 11.10
N SER A 163 -0.17 -7.58 11.29
CA SER A 163 -1.52 -8.02 11.67
C SER A 163 -2.69 -7.47 10.83
N PRO A 164 -2.63 -7.44 9.48
CA PRO A 164 -3.78 -7.05 8.68
C PRO A 164 -4.89 -8.10 8.73
N ARG A 165 -6.16 -7.68 8.95
CA ARG A 165 -7.30 -8.60 8.92
C ARG A 165 -7.71 -8.98 7.50
N SER A 166 -7.78 -8.00 6.60
CA SER A 166 -8.11 -8.21 5.18
C SER A 166 -7.34 -7.26 4.28
N LEU A 167 -6.72 -7.82 3.24
CA LEU A 167 -5.96 -7.06 2.26
C LEU A 167 -6.22 -7.54 0.85
N LEU A 168 -6.53 -6.58 -0.03
CA LEU A 168 -6.60 -6.76 -1.48
C LEU A 168 -5.62 -5.81 -2.14
N ALA A 169 -4.60 -6.37 -2.79
CA ALA A 169 -3.61 -5.62 -3.54
C ALA A 169 -3.66 -5.99 -5.02
N ARG A 170 -3.78 -4.97 -5.88
CA ARG A 170 -3.63 -5.09 -7.34
C ARG A 170 -2.48 -4.22 -7.80
N MET A 171 -1.47 -4.83 -8.41
CA MET A 171 -0.29 -4.13 -8.91
C MET A 171 -0.01 -4.49 -10.37
N CYS A 172 0.17 -3.47 -11.20
CA CYS A 172 0.54 -3.61 -12.60
C CYS A 172 1.95 -3.04 -12.81
N SER A 173 2.80 -3.81 -13.48
CA SER A 173 4.15 -3.43 -13.92
C SER A 173 5.07 -2.80 -12.84
N PRO A 174 5.19 -3.37 -11.63
CA PRO A 174 6.16 -2.88 -10.64
C PRO A 174 7.60 -3.22 -11.06
N ARG A 175 8.52 -2.25 -10.98
CA ARG A 175 9.95 -2.50 -11.27
C ARG A 175 10.65 -3.19 -10.09
N SER A 176 10.43 -2.71 -8.87
CA SER A 176 10.99 -3.30 -7.65
C SER A 176 10.00 -3.22 -6.50
N LEU A 177 9.82 -4.34 -5.81
CA LEU A 177 8.93 -4.45 -4.66
C LEU A 177 9.56 -5.28 -3.54
N LEU A 178 9.55 -4.73 -2.33
CA LEU A 178 9.87 -5.45 -1.11
C LEU A 178 8.66 -5.38 -0.16
N ALA A 179 8.05 -6.53 0.11
CA ALA A 179 6.92 -6.64 1.04
C ALA A 179 7.29 -7.53 2.22
N ARG A 180 7.10 -7.01 3.43
CA ARG A 180 7.20 -7.76 4.68
C ARG A 180 5.84 -7.73 5.38
N MET A 181 5.28 -8.91 5.62
CA MET A 181 3.98 -9.05 6.28
C MET A 181 4.06 -10.05 7.43
N CYS A 182 3.55 -9.65 8.59
CA CYS A 182 3.46 -10.50 9.77
C CYS A 182 1.98 -10.73 10.10
N SER A 183 1.61 -12.00 10.33
CA SER A 183 0.29 -12.44 10.80
C SER A 183 -0.93 -11.90 10.02
N PRO A 184 -0.94 -11.92 8.66
CA PRO A 184 -2.15 -11.55 7.91
C PRO A 184 -3.24 -12.63 8.06
N ARG A 185 -4.48 -12.21 8.33
CA ARG A 185 -5.62 -13.15 8.40
C ARG A 185 -6.13 -13.55 7.03
N SER A 186 -6.25 -12.60 6.11
CA SER A 186 -6.65 -12.86 4.72
C SER A 186 -5.97 -11.91 3.76
N LEU A 187 -5.36 -12.47 2.70
CA LEU A 187 -4.66 -11.71 1.68
C LEU A 187 -5.03 -12.20 0.29
N LEU A 188 -5.38 -11.27 -0.59
CA LEU A 188 -5.51 -11.51 -2.03
C LEU A 188 -4.65 -10.53 -2.79
N ALA A 189 -3.60 -11.05 -3.45
CA ALA A 189 -2.70 -10.27 -4.28
C ALA A 189 -2.81 -10.67 -5.75
N ARG A 190 -2.97 -9.67 -6.63
CA ARG A 190 -2.86 -9.82 -8.09
C ARG A 190 -1.73 -8.95 -8.60
N MET A 191 -0.76 -9.56 -9.27
CA MET A 191 0.39 -8.85 -9.83
C MET A 191 0.62 -9.23 -11.29
N CYS A 192 0.78 -8.22 -12.13
CA CYS A 192 1.04 -8.40 -13.56
C CYS A 192 2.42 -7.81 -13.90
N SER A 193 3.27 -8.60 -14.57
CA SER A 193 4.58 -8.19 -15.09
C SER A 193 5.55 -7.54 -14.08
N PRO A 194 5.75 -8.11 -12.87
CA PRO A 194 6.76 -7.57 -11.95
C PRO A 194 8.18 -7.89 -12.45
N ARG A 195 9.08 -6.91 -12.42
CA ARG A 195 10.50 -7.14 -12.79
C ARG A 195 11.28 -7.79 -11.65
N SER A 196 11.12 -7.31 -10.42
CA SER A 196 11.77 -7.88 -9.22
C SER A 196 10.85 -7.80 -8.02
N LEU A 197 10.75 -8.91 -7.30
CA LEU A 197 9.88 -9.03 -6.13
C LEU A 197 10.55 -9.83 -5.02
N LEU A 198 10.63 -9.21 -3.83
CA LEU A 198 11.04 -9.83 -2.59
C LEU A 198 9.86 -9.82 -1.61
N ALA A 199 9.32 -10.99 -1.27
CA ALA A 199 8.22 -11.13 -0.31
C ALA A 199 8.62 -11.99 0.87
N CYS A 200 8.42 -11.47 2.08
CA CYS A 200 8.59 -12.19 3.33
C CYS A 200 7.26 -12.18 4.09
N MET A 201 6.71 -13.37 4.35
CA MET A 201 5.45 -13.51 5.09
C MET A 201 5.61 -14.50 6.25
N CYS A 202 5.18 -14.07 7.43
CA CYS A 202 5.17 -14.89 8.63
C CYS A 202 3.72 -15.16 9.05
N SER A 203 3.40 -16.44 9.30
CA SER A 203 2.12 -16.92 9.85
C SER A 203 0.84 -16.40 9.16
N PRO A 204 0.71 -16.46 7.82
CA PRO A 204 -0.54 -16.10 7.15
C PRO A 204 -1.62 -17.17 7.37
N ARG A 205 -2.86 -16.76 7.67
CA ARG A 205 -3.99 -17.71 7.81
C ARG A 205 -4.56 -18.14 6.46
N SER A 206 -4.82 -17.19 5.56
CA SER A 206 -5.21 -17.48 4.17
C SER A 206 -4.58 -16.53 3.18
N LEU A 207 -4.06 -17.09 2.09
CA LEU A 207 -3.42 -16.34 1.02
C LEU A 207 -3.84 -16.84 -0.35
N LEU A 208 -4.25 -15.91 -1.20
CA LEU A 208 -4.49 -16.13 -2.63
C LEU A 208 -3.61 -15.18 -3.45
N ALA A 209 -2.59 -15.72 -4.11
CA ALA A 209 -1.71 -14.95 -4.99
C ALA A 209 -1.88 -15.37 -6.46
N ARG A 210 -2.09 -14.39 -7.34
CA ARG A 210 -2.03 -14.56 -8.80
C ARG A 210 -0.92 -13.68 -9.36
N MET A 211 0.03 -14.28 -10.07
CA MET A 211 1.14 -13.57 -10.70
C MET A 211 1.29 -13.96 -12.16
N CYS A 212 1.34 -12.97 -13.05
CA CYS A 212 1.55 -13.19 -14.47
C CYS A 212 2.90 -12.59 -14.88
N SER A 213 3.73 -13.35 -15.60
CA SER A 213 5.00 -12.93 -16.21
C SER A 213 6.02 -12.27 -15.26
N PRO A 214 6.31 -12.81 -14.06
CA PRO A 214 7.36 -12.26 -13.21
C PRO A 214 8.75 -12.56 -13.79
N ARG A 215 9.64 -11.55 -13.85
CA ARG A 215 11.03 -11.77 -14.29
C ARG A 215 11.89 -12.39 -13.20
N SER A 216 11.78 -11.90 -11.97
CA SER A 216 12.47 -12.45 -10.79
C SER A 216 11.60 -12.36 -9.54
N LEU A 217 11.53 -13.46 -8.80
CA LEU A 217 10.76 -13.55 -7.57
C LEU A 217 11.52 -14.33 -6.50
N LEU A 218 11.65 -13.74 -5.32
CA LEU A 218 12.13 -14.40 -4.11
C LEU A 218 11.02 -14.31 -3.05
N ALA A 219 10.45 -15.46 -2.68
CA ALA A 219 9.42 -15.55 -1.66
C ALA A 219 9.87 -16.42 -0.50
N ARG A 220 9.77 -15.88 0.72
CA ARG A 220 9.97 -16.62 1.97
C ARG A 220 8.67 -16.61 2.76
N MET A 221 8.14 -17.80 3.06
CA MET A 221 6.93 -17.95 3.86
C MET A 221 7.14 -18.92 5.02
N CYS A 222 6.80 -18.48 6.23
CA CYS A 222 6.85 -19.32 7.42
C CYS A 222 5.43 -19.60 7.92
N SER A 223 5.14 -20.87 8.21
CA SER A 223 3.92 -21.36 8.85
C SER A 223 2.58 -20.87 8.24
N PRO A 224 2.36 -20.97 6.91
CA PRO A 224 1.07 -20.63 6.31
C PRO A 224 0.01 -21.70 6.63
N ARG A 225 -1.19 -21.29 7.04
CA ARG A 225 -2.30 -22.24 7.27
C ARG A 225 -2.96 -22.69 5.97
N SER A 226 -3.15 -21.77 5.02
CA SER A 226 -3.69 -22.08 3.69
C SER A 226 -3.11 -21.16 2.62
N LEU A 227 -2.66 -21.74 1.51
CA LEU A 227 -2.06 -21.01 0.40
C LEU A 227 -2.58 -21.53 -0.95
N LEU A 228 -3.06 -20.59 -1.77
CA LEU A 228 -3.40 -20.83 -3.18
C LEU A 228 -2.61 -19.87 -4.06
N ALA A 229 -1.60 -20.38 -4.77
CA ALA A 229 -0.77 -19.59 -5.68
C ALA A 229 -0.95 -20.05 -7.12
N ARG A 230 -1.19 -19.09 -8.02
CA ARG A 230 -1.17 -19.31 -9.48
C ARG A 230 -0.13 -18.40 -10.11
N MET A 231 0.82 -19.00 -10.82
CA MET A 231 1.88 -18.29 -11.52
C MET A 231 1.95 -18.70 -12.98
N CYS A 232 1.98 -17.73 -13.89
CA CYS A 232 2.08 -17.96 -15.32
C CYS A 232 3.37 -17.35 -15.85
N SER A 233 4.17 -18.12 -16.60
CA SER A 233 5.40 -17.68 -17.29
C SER A 233 6.46 -16.99 -16.40
N PRO A 234 6.86 -17.54 -15.23
CA PRO A 234 7.96 -16.97 -14.47
C PRO A 234 9.33 -17.24 -15.14
N ARG A 235 10.18 -16.21 -15.26
CA ARG A 235 11.55 -16.39 -15.78
C ARG A 235 12.50 -16.96 -14.72
N SER A 236 12.43 -16.45 -13.49
CA SER A 236 13.19 -16.97 -12.35
C SER A 236 12.39 -16.90 -11.05
N LEU A 237 12.39 -17.99 -10.30
CA LEU A 237 11.69 -18.11 -9.04
C LEU A 237 12.53 -18.85 -8.00
N LEU A 238 12.67 -18.23 -6.83
CA LEU A 238 13.22 -18.84 -5.63
C LEU A 238 12.18 -18.75 -4.51
N ALA A 239 11.60 -19.89 -4.12
CA ALA A 239 10.64 -19.97 -3.04
C ALA A 239 11.18 -20.82 -1.88
N ARG A 240 11.08 -20.29 -0.66
CA ARG A 240 11.33 -21.04 0.58
C ARG A 240 10.06 -21.07 1.43
N MET A 241 9.61 -22.27 1.79
CA MET A 241 8.44 -22.46 2.63
C MET A 241 8.73 -23.39 3.80
N CYS A 242 8.34 -22.97 4.99
CA CYS A 242 8.48 -23.75 6.21
C CYS A 242 7.09 -24.06 6.79
N SER A 243 6.84 -25.33 7.09
CA SER A 243 5.66 -25.85 7.81
C SER A 243 4.28 -25.36 7.32
N PRO A 244 3.93 -25.49 6.01
CA PRO A 244 2.58 -25.24 5.52
C PRO A 244 1.58 -26.30 6.03
N ARG A 245 0.35 -25.89 6.35
CA ARG A 245 -0.74 -26.83 6.67
C ARG A 245 -1.56 -27.25 5.44
N SER A 246 -1.80 -26.33 4.50
CA SER A 246 -2.37 -26.66 3.19
C SER A 246 -1.81 -25.74 2.11
N LEU A 247 -1.45 -26.33 0.97
CA LEU A 247 -0.90 -25.60 -0.17
C LEU A 247 -1.39 -26.20 -1.48
N LEU A 248 -1.82 -25.31 -2.37
CA LEU A 248 -2.11 -25.59 -3.76
C LEU A 248 -1.39 -24.55 -4.64
N ALA A 249 -0.35 -24.98 -5.34
CA ALA A 249 0.40 -24.14 -6.27
C ALA A 249 0.27 -24.66 -7.70
N ARG A 250 -0.10 -23.75 -8.61
CA ARG A 250 -0.14 -24.00 -10.06
C ARG A 250 0.85 -23.09 -10.77
N MET A 251 1.75 -23.69 -11.54
CA MET A 251 2.76 -22.99 -12.33
C MET A 251 2.68 -23.43 -13.79
N CYS A 252 2.57 -22.45 -14.70
CA CYS A 252 2.59 -22.67 -16.14
C CYS A 252 3.89 -22.10 -16.71
N SER A 253 4.61 -22.91 -17.50
CA SER A 253 5.78 -22.54 -18.31
C SER A 253 6.90 -21.77 -17.58
N PRO A 254 7.48 -22.31 -16.48
CA PRO A 254 8.62 -21.70 -15.82
C PRO A 254 9.93 -21.92 -16.60
N ARG A 255 10.81 -20.90 -16.68
CA ARG A 255 12.15 -21.04 -17.28
C ARG A 255 13.22 -21.50 -16.28
N SER A 256 13.15 -21.02 -15.04
CA SER A 256 14.03 -21.48 -13.95
C SER A 256 13.28 -21.43 -12.61
N LEU A 257 13.42 -22.50 -11.81
CA LEU A 257 12.72 -22.67 -10.55
C LEU A 257 13.61 -23.35 -9.51
N LEU A 258 13.69 -22.74 -8.33
CA LEU A 258 14.24 -23.34 -7.13
C LEU A 258 13.24 -23.21 -5.99
N ALA A 259 12.63 -24.31 -5.59
CA ALA A 259 11.71 -24.36 -4.45
C ALA A 259 12.30 -25.24 -3.35
N ARG A 260 12.40 -24.70 -2.13
CA ARG A 260 12.72 -25.46 -0.92
C ARG A 260 11.51 -25.49 0.00
N MET A 261 11.14 -26.69 0.42
CA MET A 261 10.08 -26.93 1.40
C MET A 261 10.60 -27.75 2.57
N CYS A 262 10.26 -27.33 3.78
CA CYS A 262 10.48 -28.11 4.98
C CYS A 262 9.11 -28.34 5.62
N SER A 263 8.51 -29.52 5.44
CA SER A 263 7.14 -29.81 5.90
C SER A 263 6.93 -31.28 6.28
N PRO A 264 6.26 -31.57 7.40
CA PRO A 264 5.92 -32.95 7.79
C PRO A 264 4.55 -33.44 7.28
N ARG A 265 3.94 -32.83 6.23
CA ARG A 265 2.54 -33.07 5.82
C ARG A 265 2.33 -33.02 4.30
N PRO A 266 1.27 -33.65 3.73
CA PRO A 266 1.06 -33.75 2.28
C PRO A 266 0.76 -32.39 1.62
N VAL A 267 1.37 -32.15 0.46
CA VAL A 267 1.28 -30.89 -0.30
C VAL A 267 1.06 -31.17 -1.80
N ARG A 268 0.29 -30.32 -2.52
CA ARG A 268 0.05 -30.47 -3.97
C ARG A 268 0.68 -29.33 -4.80
N PHE A 269 1.58 -29.69 -5.70
CA PHE A 269 2.18 -28.81 -6.70
C PHE A 269 1.88 -29.30 -8.12
N PHE A 270 1.50 -28.39 -9.00
CA PHE A 270 1.32 -28.66 -10.42
C PHE A 270 2.22 -27.74 -11.24
N THR A 271 3.06 -28.34 -12.08
CA THR A 271 3.91 -27.65 -13.05
C THR A 271 3.61 -28.16 -14.45
N GLN A 272 3.19 -27.29 -15.36
CA GLN A 272 2.94 -27.64 -16.76
C GLN A 272 3.95 -26.89 -17.65
N ARG A 273 4.77 -27.63 -18.42
CA ARG A 273 5.59 -27.11 -19.52
C ARG A 273 4.89 -27.50 -20.84
N ASN A 274 4.77 -26.57 -21.78
CA ASN A 274 4.34 -26.91 -23.14
C ASN A 274 5.59 -27.14 -23.98
N THR A 275 5.84 -28.39 -24.37
CA THR A 275 6.54 -28.80 -25.60
C THR A 275 6.07 -30.22 -25.94
N ASP A 276 5.35 -30.37 -27.04
CA ASP A 276 5.34 -31.63 -27.80
C ASP A 276 6.73 -31.84 -28.41
N CYS A 277 7.08 -33.11 -28.66
CA CYS A 277 8.34 -33.69 -29.19
C CYS A 277 9.38 -34.11 -28.14
N ASP A 278 9.32 -35.42 -27.89
CA ASP A 278 10.37 -36.38 -27.55
C ASP A 278 11.22 -36.26 -26.28
N ASN A 279 11.03 -37.31 -25.47
CA ASN A 279 11.94 -37.96 -24.56
C ASN A 279 12.22 -37.35 -23.17
N THR A 280 11.82 -38.18 -22.19
CA THR A 280 12.38 -38.39 -20.85
C THR A 280 11.91 -37.48 -19.71
N CYS A 281 10.93 -38.03 -18.99
CA CYS A 281 10.97 -38.37 -17.56
C CYS A 281 11.50 -37.32 -16.56
N VAL A 282 10.71 -36.97 -15.54
CA VAL A 282 10.64 -37.73 -14.26
C VAL A 282 9.73 -36.97 -13.27
N SER A 283 8.91 -37.78 -12.63
CA SER A 283 7.91 -37.51 -11.60
C SER A 283 8.47 -36.91 -10.30
N VAL A 284 7.56 -36.36 -9.51
CA VAL A 284 7.76 -36.02 -8.09
C VAL A 284 7.96 -37.32 -7.30
N GLU A 285 9.04 -37.42 -6.53
CA GLU A 285 9.15 -38.44 -5.47
C GLU A 285 9.17 -37.77 -4.09
N ASN A 286 8.22 -38.22 -3.26
CA ASN A 286 8.35 -38.18 -1.81
C ASN A 286 9.49 -39.12 -1.42
N VAL A 287 10.49 -38.62 -0.70
CA VAL A 287 11.28 -39.46 0.19
C VAL A 287 11.13 -38.86 1.59
N ALA A 288 10.30 -39.53 2.40
CA ALA A 288 10.40 -39.46 3.84
C ALA A 288 11.38 -40.58 4.25
N LEU A 289 12.49 -40.19 4.87
CA LEU A 289 12.93 -40.81 6.12
C LEU A 289 12.46 -39.87 7.24
#